data_AF-A0A1M4E6X9-F1
#
_entry.id   AF-A0A1M4E6X9-F1
#
_cell.length_a   1.000
_cell.length_b   1.000
_cell.length_c   1.000
_cell.angle_alpha   90.00
_cell.angle_beta   90.00
_cell.angle_gamma   90.00
#
_symmetry.space_group_name_H-M   'P 1'
#
loop_
_entity.id
_entity.type
_entity.pdbx_description
1 polymer ?
#
loop_
_entity_poly.entity_id
_entity_poly.type
_entity_poly.pdbx_seq_one_letter_code
_entity_poly.pdbx_strand_id
1 'polypeptide(L)'
;MRWLLAAGWVAQVALRLWLHRYHTMPVANPDETGYLLAARWLAGGAGADLTGSTFYQAGYALLLVPIFWVTSDPGLAYRLAVGVGALAGATAYPVAYVLLRRLGVSGRAAVVVAFAAGLSPAVLVFSGYALADAILPVIVLGWLVALHDLVAGRPERRQTPAGVAGRPERRQAWIGFTASLERRQVWAGVAVGGLAAYAMAVHLRGTVIMAVCLLLAVALWRRLPRAALIATLAAAAIGAVAGDALNEALRAALYPGGPRDLSALLVARLTSLEGQAWALSGAAGQIWYLIAGTWGLAGVGLAGAAALLVRRSAPLAPRVLAGALLVTTLGIAYASSAALPDEHRVGNFAYGRYLACVAVAWTLAGLIVLLRARRPSPARPLPSGTGRSSAAHRAPGGAASQAARRQAASPPTLHQSAVGEAAARQAAGMATGMAAGMAAGMAAGMAAAGRGWLSAVRHVSAAAGLLAVTGGVTAWYAGDRLHRHAFIAFDFPEVIFLTRIPGALDLVAASLSALALLSCLAAATLVSRPRMLPVAVLALINLAFVAHLAPSPPAPGPGWLPEPPPPGRVAVEAGVRWNIRVPLAYQVWWTPIERFEGTPPQDVCTAVVEQDAGPPPEGWTATGARHGWTTWSRC
;
A
#
# COMPACT_ATOMS: atom_id res chain seq x y z
N MET A 1 -16.62 22.04 3.65
CA MET A 1 -15.79 21.08 2.88
C MET A 1 -14.34 21.10 3.36
N ARG A 2 -13.63 22.24 3.30
CA ARG A 2 -12.24 22.35 3.78
C ARG A 2 -12.04 21.88 5.23
N TRP A 3 -12.91 22.32 6.14
CA TRP A 3 -12.89 21.87 7.55
C TRP A 3 -13.12 20.36 7.74
N LEU A 4 -13.92 19.71 6.87
CA LEU A 4 -14.13 18.26 6.93
C LEU A 4 -12.89 17.48 6.45
N LEU A 5 -12.16 18.00 5.46
CA LEU A 5 -10.89 17.42 5.03
C LEU A 5 -9.84 17.57 6.13
N ALA A 6 -9.74 18.75 6.75
CA ALA A 6 -8.83 18.99 7.87
C ALA A 6 -9.15 18.10 9.07
N ALA A 7 -10.40 18.06 9.53
CA ALA A 7 -10.83 17.23 10.65
C ALA A 7 -10.63 15.73 10.36
N GLY A 8 -10.94 15.28 9.14
CA GLY A 8 -10.69 13.88 8.75
C GLY A 8 -9.19 13.55 8.69
N TRP A 9 -8.35 14.47 8.24
CA TRP A 9 -6.90 14.27 8.27
C TRP A 9 -6.38 14.18 9.71
N VAL A 10 -6.79 15.09 10.61
CA VAL A 10 -6.44 15.05 12.03
C VAL A 10 -6.90 13.73 12.68
N ALA A 11 -8.12 13.27 12.40
CA ALA A 11 -8.61 12.00 12.91
C ALA A 11 -7.75 10.82 12.42
N GLN A 12 -7.32 10.84 11.17
CA GLN A 12 -6.43 9.82 10.60
C GLN A 12 -5.01 9.85 11.17
N VAL A 13 -4.49 11.02 11.53
CA VAL A 13 -3.21 11.17 12.25
C VAL A 13 -3.35 10.60 13.66
N ALA A 14 -4.38 11.03 14.41
CA ALA A 14 -4.62 10.59 15.77
C ALA A 14 -4.77 9.06 15.87
N LEU A 15 -5.50 8.46 14.91
CA LEU A 15 -5.64 7.01 14.83
C LEU A 15 -4.29 6.30 14.66
N ARG A 16 -3.42 6.80 13.78
CA ARG A 16 -2.10 6.20 13.52
C ARG A 16 -1.16 6.35 14.72
N LEU A 17 -1.15 7.53 15.35
CA LEU A 17 -0.39 7.74 16.58
C LEU A 17 -0.89 6.82 17.70
N TRP A 18 -2.19 6.60 17.80
CA TRP A 18 -2.75 5.64 18.75
C TRP A 18 -2.30 4.20 18.43
N LEU A 19 -2.45 3.75 17.17
CA LEU A 19 -2.07 2.40 16.73
C LEU A 19 -0.61 2.06 17.03
N HIS A 20 0.29 3.05 16.93
CA HIS A 20 1.74 2.83 17.03
C HIS A 20 2.35 3.44 18.30
N ARG A 21 1.54 3.74 19.32
CA ARG A 21 1.97 4.47 20.54
C ARG A 21 3.06 3.77 21.37
N TYR A 22 3.23 2.46 21.21
CA TYR A 22 4.24 1.66 21.92
C TYR A 22 5.52 1.41 21.11
N HIS A 23 5.60 1.94 19.89
CA HIS A 23 6.79 1.87 19.06
C HIS A 23 7.87 2.82 19.61
N THR A 24 8.88 2.26 20.29
CA THR A 24 10.00 3.02 20.88
C THR A 24 11.36 2.68 20.26
N MET A 25 11.44 1.66 19.42
CA MET A 25 12.66 1.26 18.72
C MET A 25 12.33 0.63 17.36
N PRO A 26 13.27 0.65 16.40
CA PRO A 26 13.14 -0.07 15.12
C PRO A 26 12.75 -1.54 15.31
N VAL A 27 11.69 -1.96 14.62
CA VAL A 27 11.14 -3.33 14.69
C VAL A 27 11.49 -4.12 13.43
N ALA A 28 11.41 -3.48 12.26
CA ALA A 28 11.72 -4.04 10.95
C ALA A 28 13.16 -3.69 10.56
N ASN A 29 14.11 -4.45 11.10
CA ASN A 29 15.53 -4.34 10.80
C ASN A 29 15.94 -5.26 9.64
N PRO A 30 16.91 -4.85 8.79
CA PRO A 30 17.71 -3.64 8.88
C PRO A 30 17.05 -2.37 8.30
N ASP A 31 15.84 -2.49 7.74
CA ASP A 31 15.19 -1.43 6.95
C ASP A 31 15.03 -0.10 7.68
N GLU A 32 14.42 -0.11 8.86
CA GLU A 32 14.17 1.11 9.63
C GLU A 32 15.47 1.77 10.07
N THR A 33 16.39 0.95 10.59
CA THR A 33 17.70 1.42 11.07
C THR A 33 18.51 2.06 9.95
N GLY A 34 18.47 1.50 8.72
CA GLY A 34 19.16 2.09 7.58
C GLY A 34 18.74 3.53 7.29
N TYR A 35 17.44 3.80 7.25
CA TYR A 35 16.93 5.16 7.02
C TYR A 35 17.20 6.11 8.19
N LEU A 36 17.09 5.63 9.43
CA LEU A 36 17.35 6.43 10.63
C LEU A 36 18.83 6.81 10.76
N LEU A 37 19.74 5.88 10.48
CA LEU A 37 21.18 6.13 10.46
C LEU A 37 21.56 7.12 9.35
N ALA A 38 20.98 6.96 8.16
CA ALA A 38 21.17 7.91 7.08
C ALA A 38 20.73 9.33 7.49
N ALA A 39 19.57 9.46 8.13
CA ALA A 39 19.06 10.75 8.60
C ALA A 39 19.94 11.36 9.70
N ARG A 40 20.39 10.53 10.66
CA ARG A 40 21.30 10.96 11.74
C ARG A 40 22.63 11.45 11.17
N TRP A 41 23.22 10.73 10.23
CA TRP A 41 24.46 11.12 9.58
C TRP A 41 24.31 12.41 8.76
N LEU A 42 23.22 12.54 7.98
CA LEU A 42 22.90 13.76 7.25
C LEU A 42 22.66 14.98 8.17
N ALA A 43 22.22 14.74 9.41
CA ALA A 43 22.09 15.77 10.44
C ALA A 43 23.42 16.17 11.11
N GLY A 44 24.54 15.50 10.77
CA GLY A 44 25.86 15.71 11.38
C GLY A 44 26.16 14.81 12.58
N GLY A 45 25.32 13.82 12.86
CA GLY A 45 25.53 12.85 13.94
C GLY A 45 26.43 11.67 13.55
N ALA A 46 26.65 10.75 14.50
CA ALA A 46 27.49 9.58 14.28
C ALA A 46 26.92 8.67 13.18
N GLY A 47 27.79 8.25 12.24
CA GLY A 47 27.47 7.26 11.22
C GLY A 47 27.48 5.82 11.76
N ALA A 48 27.47 4.85 10.85
CA ALA A 48 27.65 3.44 11.14
C ALA A 48 28.12 2.71 9.87
N ASP A 49 28.80 1.58 10.04
CA ASP A 49 29.16 0.70 8.93
C ASP A 49 28.04 -0.31 8.62
N LEU A 50 27.29 -0.03 7.55
CA LEU A 50 26.24 -0.86 6.98
C LEU A 50 26.74 -1.71 5.79
N THR A 51 28.06 -1.81 5.58
CA THR A 51 28.66 -2.64 4.54
C THR A 51 28.04 -4.04 4.48
N GLY A 52 27.73 -4.50 3.26
CA GLY A 52 27.10 -5.79 3.00
C GLY A 52 25.59 -5.85 3.30
N SER A 53 24.97 -4.76 3.77
CA SER A 53 23.52 -4.63 3.92
C SER A 53 22.87 -4.05 2.66
N THR A 54 21.56 -4.19 2.53
CA THR A 54 20.78 -3.51 1.49
C THR A 54 21.04 -2.01 1.52
N PHE A 55 21.13 -1.38 0.35
CA PHE A 55 21.25 0.08 0.25
C PHE A 55 19.90 0.76 0.45
N TYR A 56 19.82 1.65 1.45
CA TYR A 56 18.64 2.45 1.74
C TYR A 56 18.82 3.86 1.18
N GLN A 57 17.97 4.25 0.22
CA GLN A 57 18.12 5.52 -0.49
C GLN A 57 17.82 6.73 0.41
N ALA A 58 18.52 7.84 0.17
CA ALA A 58 18.54 8.99 1.07
C ALA A 58 17.25 9.83 1.06
N GLY A 59 16.39 9.70 0.05
CA GLY A 59 15.23 10.57 -0.13
C GLY A 59 14.22 10.51 1.01
N TYR A 60 14.00 9.34 1.63
CA TYR A 60 13.17 9.26 2.83
C TYR A 60 13.89 9.81 4.06
N ALA A 61 15.20 9.53 4.20
CA ALA A 61 16.02 10.01 5.30
C ALA A 61 16.01 11.55 5.42
N LEU A 62 15.97 12.28 4.29
CA LEU A 62 15.84 13.75 4.28
C LEU A 62 14.65 14.27 5.09
N LEU A 63 13.51 13.56 5.09
CA LEU A 63 12.35 13.96 5.88
C LEU A 63 12.56 13.76 7.39
N LEU A 64 13.48 12.87 7.76
CA LEU A 64 13.78 12.53 9.14
C LEU A 64 14.94 13.36 9.72
N VAL A 65 15.77 14.00 8.89
CA VAL A 65 16.92 14.83 9.32
C VAL A 65 16.55 15.81 10.44
N PRO A 66 15.45 16.59 10.38
CA PRO A 66 15.13 17.57 11.41
C PRO A 66 14.91 16.97 12.81
N ILE A 67 14.58 15.68 12.90
CA ILE A 67 14.41 14.99 14.19
C ILE A 67 15.73 14.99 14.96
N PHE A 68 16.84 14.73 14.27
CA PHE A 68 18.17 14.61 14.87
C PHE A 68 18.82 15.95 15.20
N TRP A 69 18.24 17.08 14.77
CA TRP A 69 18.61 18.41 15.27
C TRP A 69 17.97 18.74 16.62
N VAL A 70 16.89 18.03 16.99
CA VAL A 70 16.10 18.33 18.20
C VAL A 70 16.35 17.31 19.31
N THR A 71 16.70 16.07 18.97
CA THR A 71 16.98 15.02 19.95
C THR A 71 18.08 14.08 19.49
N SER A 72 18.84 13.56 20.44
CA SER A 72 19.73 12.42 20.25
C SER A 72 19.26 11.16 20.99
N ASP A 73 18.21 11.27 21.81
CA ASP A 73 17.57 10.11 22.44
C ASP A 73 16.94 9.21 21.36
N PRO A 74 17.38 7.94 21.22
CA PRO A 74 16.94 7.06 20.15
C PRO A 74 15.45 6.70 20.26
N GLY A 75 14.91 6.63 21.47
CA GLY A 75 13.49 6.33 21.70
C GLY A 75 12.56 7.46 21.25
N LEU A 76 12.91 8.70 21.60
CA LEU A 76 12.21 9.90 21.15
C LEU A 76 12.38 10.11 19.65
N ALA A 77 13.61 9.95 19.12
CA ALA A 77 13.86 10.06 17.69
C ALA A 77 12.98 9.09 16.87
N TYR A 78 12.86 7.84 17.32
CA TYR A 78 12.03 6.85 16.65
C TYR A 78 10.54 7.19 16.72
N ARG A 79 10.03 7.61 17.90
CA ARG A 79 8.64 8.07 18.04
C ARG A 79 8.32 9.27 17.14
N LEU A 80 9.27 10.20 16.98
CA LEU A 80 9.12 11.33 16.05
C LEU A 80 9.11 10.84 14.60
N ALA A 81 9.91 9.85 14.23
CA ALA A 81 9.90 9.25 12.88
C ALA A 81 8.55 8.56 12.59
N VAL A 82 8.00 7.83 13.55
CA VAL A 82 6.64 7.28 13.49
C VAL A 82 5.61 8.42 13.35
N GLY A 83 5.78 9.54 14.06
CA GLY A 83 4.95 10.73 13.91
C GLY A 83 4.99 11.33 12.49
N VAL A 84 6.18 11.46 11.90
CA VAL A 84 6.36 11.88 10.50
C VAL A 84 5.64 10.91 9.55
N GLY A 85 5.79 9.59 9.77
CA GLY A 85 5.07 8.56 9.03
C GLY A 85 3.55 8.69 9.14
N ALA A 86 3.02 8.96 10.34
CA ALA A 86 1.59 9.13 10.59
C ALA A 86 1.03 10.36 9.86
N LEU A 87 1.74 11.50 9.90
CA LEU A 87 1.39 12.73 9.19
C LEU A 87 1.40 12.53 7.67
N ALA A 88 2.45 11.90 7.16
CA ALA A 88 2.58 11.61 5.75
C ALA A 88 1.50 10.63 5.28
N GLY A 89 1.34 9.48 5.94
CA GLY A 89 0.35 8.46 5.60
C GLY A 89 -1.09 8.99 5.61
N ALA A 90 -1.45 9.82 6.61
CA ALA A 90 -2.77 10.46 6.66
C ALA A 90 -3.03 11.40 5.48
N THR A 91 -1.98 11.94 4.85
CA THR A 91 -2.09 12.81 3.66
C THR A 91 -2.58 12.06 2.41
N ALA A 92 -2.57 10.72 2.42
CA ALA A 92 -3.24 9.92 1.40
C ALA A 92 -4.72 10.29 1.25
N TYR A 93 -5.41 10.63 2.35
CA TYR A 93 -6.81 11.04 2.34
C TYR A 93 -7.08 12.31 1.50
N PRO A 94 -6.52 13.49 1.83
CA PRO A 94 -6.76 14.70 1.04
C PRO A 94 -6.27 14.59 -0.41
N VAL A 95 -5.19 13.86 -0.69
CA VAL A 95 -4.71 13.66 -2.07
C VAL A 95 -5.66 12.73 -2.85
N ALA A 96 -6.15 11.65 -2.24
CA ALA A 96 -7.18 10.79 -2.81
C ALA A 96 -8.47 11.58 -3.10
N TYR A 97 -8.86 12.50 -2.22
CA TYR A 97 -9.99 13.40 -2.47
C TYR A 97 -9.78 14.21 -3.76
N VAL A 98 -8.61 14.82 -3.94
CA VAL A 98 -8.29 15.59 -5.15
C VAL A 98 -8.37 14.70 -6.39
N LEU A 99 -7.77 13.51 -6.35
CA LEU A 99 -7.82 12.55 -7.46
C LEU A 99 -9.26 12.16 -7.82
N LEU A 100 -10.09 11.86 -6.82
CA LEU A 100 -11.51 11.54 -7.01
C LEU A 100 -12.29 12.69 -7.65
N ARG A 101 -11.99 13.94 -7.27
CA ARG A 101 -12.59 15.13 -7.88
C ARG A 101 -12.19 15.28 -9.35
N ARG A 102 -10.92 15.03 -9.69
CA ARG A 102 -10.43 14.99 -11.08
C ARG A 102 -11.13 13.91 -11.90
N LEU A 103 -11.40 12.76 -11.28
CA LEU A 103 -12.16 11.66 -11.88
C LEU A 103 -13.70 11.86 -11.84
N GLY A 104 -14.19 13.06 -11.49
CA GLY A 104 -15.61 13.41 -11.59
C GLY A 104 -16.51 12.81 -10.51
N VAL A 105 -15.95 12.35 -9.38
CA VAL A 105 -16.73 11.95 -8.20
C VAL A 105 -17.19 13.21 -7.47
N SER A 106 -18.46 13.28 -7.06
CA SER A 106 -19.02 14.48 -6.40
C SER A 106 -18.32 14.80 -5.08
N GLY A 107 -18.30 16.08 -4.68
CA GLY A 107 -17.53 16.53 -3.50
C GLY A 107 -17.82 15.76 -2.22
N ARG A 108 -19.10 15.54 -1.88
CA ARG A 108 -19.50 14.79 -0.67
C ARG A 108 -19.09 13.32 -0.75
N ALA A 109 -19.31 12.66 -1.89
CA ALA A 109 -18.92 11.27 -2.07
C ALA A 109 -17.39 11.10 -2.05
N ALA A 110 -16.67 12.02 -2.69
CA ALA A 110 -15.20 12.01 -2.74
C ALA A 110 -14.58 12.09 -1.34
N VAL A 111 -15.15 12.90 -0.43
CA VAL A 111 -14.69 12.95 0.97
C VAL A 111 -14.81 11.59 1.64
N VAL A 112 -15.99 10.98 1.58
CA VAL A 112 -16.23 9.71 2.30
C VAL A 112 -15.44 8.56 1.69
N VAL A 113 -15.37 8.48 0.35
CA VAL A 113 -14.57 7.47 -0.36
C VAL A 113 -13.09 7.64 -0.07
N ALA A 114 -12.56 8.87 -0.13
CA ALA A 114 -11.17 9.14 0.16
C ALA A 114 -10.81 8.81 1.61
N PHE A 115 -11.71 9.11 2.57
CA PHE A 115 -11.47 8.81 3.97
C PHE A 115 -11.37 7.30 4.20
N ALA A 116 -12.34 6.53 3.67
CA ALA A 116 -12.32 5.08 3.75
C ALA A 116 -11.09 4.45 3.07
N ALA A 117 -10.69 4.95 1.90
CA ALA A 117 -9.49 4.48 1.20
C ALA A 117 -8.17 4.91 1.90
N GLY A 118 -8.16 6.07 2.56
CA GLY A 118 -7.02 6.50 3.39
C GLY A 118 -6.81 5.62 4.63
N LEU A 119 -7.82 4.82 5.01
CA LEU A 119 -7.74 3.78 6.02
C LEU A 119 -7.45 2.39 5.43
N SER A 120 -6.95 2.31 4.20
CA SER A 120 -6.51 1.02 3.64
C SER A 120 -5.40 0.40 4.49
N PRO A 121 -5.42 -0.94 4.66
CA PRO A 121 -4.50 -1.67 5.53
C PRO A 121 -3.03 -1.29 5.39
N ALA A 122 -2.49 -1.38 4.16
CA ALA A 122 -1.10 -1.09 3.88
C ALA A 122 -0.63 0.28 4.41
N VAL A 123 -1.45 1.33 4.29
CA VAL A 123 -1.06 2.68 4.78
C VAL A 123 -1.21 2.77 6.30
N LEU A 124 -2.15 2.07 6.92
CA LEU A 124 -2.27 2.04 8.37
C LEU A 124 -1.09 1.34 9.03
N VAL A 125 -0.66 0.19 8.47
CA VAL A 125 0.46 -0.58 8.99
C VAL A 125 1.77 0.18 8.79
N PHE A 126 2.14 0.48 7.54
CA PHE A 126 3.50 0.95 7.26
C PHE A 126 3.76 2.41 7.63
N SER A 127 2.72 3.21 7.90
CA SER A 127 2.91 4.56 8.46
C SER A 127 3.37 4.59 9.92
N GLY A 128 3.38 3.42 10.58
CA GLY A 128 3.85 3.25 11.96
C GLY A 128 5.32 2.92 12.13
N TYR A 129 6.08 2.94 11.04
CA TYR A 129 7.47 2.51 10.97
C TYR A 129 8.31 3.55 10.25
N ALA A 130 9.61 3.58 10.53
CA ALA A 130 10.59 4.42 9.84
C ALA A 130 10.92 3.84 8.45
N LEU A 131 9.91 3.72 7.58
CA LEU A 131 10.00 3.10 6.27
C LEU A 131 9.53 4.05 5.17
N ALA A 132 10.18 3.97 4.00
CA ALA A 132 9.73 4.67 2.79
C ALA A 132 8.26 4.36 2.41
N ASP A 133 7.76 3.18 2.80
CA ASP A 133 6.37 2.77 2.63
C ASP A 133 5.36 3.72 3.29
N ALA A 134 5.78 4.49 4.30
CA ALA A 134 4.95 5.50 4.95
C ALA A 134 4.58 6.67 4.01
N ILE A 135 5.42 6.98 3.01
CA ILE A 135 5.27 8.15 2.14
C ILE A 135 4.98 7.80 0.68
N LEU A 136 5.44 6.64 0.19
CA LEU A 136 5.28 6.24 -1.20
C LEU A 136 3.82 6.22 -1.70
N PRO A 137 2.81 5.75 -0.93
CA PRO A 137 1.41 5.82 -1.36
C PRO A 137 0.95 7.25 -1.67
N VAL A 138 1.41 8.23 -0.90
CA VAL A 138 1.05 9.64 -1.11
C VAL A 138 1.78 10.22 -2.32
N ILE A 139 3.04 9.86 -2.52
CA ILE A 139 3.81 10.23 -3.71
C ILE A 139 3.13 9.68 -4.97
N VAL A 140 2.72 8.41 -4.98
CA VAL A 140 2.01 7.78 -6.11
C VAL A 140 0.66 8.48 -6.37
N LEU A 141 -0.14 8.75 -5.34
CA LEU A 141 -1.41 9.47 -5.51
C LEU A 141 -1.18 10.90 -6.04
N GLY A 142 -0.19 11.62 -5.51
CA GLY A 142 0.19 12.95 -5.97
C GLY A 142 0.67 12.93 -7.43
N TRP A 143 1.45 11.92 -7.80
CA TRP A 143 1.92 11.71 -9.16
C TRP A 143 0.77 11.44 -10.12
N LEU A 144 -0.24 10.64 -9.73
CA LEU A 144 -1.45 10.43 -10.53
C LEU A 144 -2.31 11.69 -10.69
N VAL A 145 -2.40 12.53 -9.65
CA VAL A 145 -3.07 13.85 -9.73
C VAL A 145 -2.34 14.77 -10.70
N ALA A 146 -1.01 14.87 -10.58
CA ALA A 146 -0.19 15.68 -11.48
C ALA A 146 -0.29 15.17 -12.93
N LEU A 147 -0.25 13.85 -13.12
CA LEU A 147 -0.38 13.21 -14.43
C LEU A 147 -1.75 13.50 -15.05
N HIS A 148 -2.83 13.46 -14.26
CA HIS A 148 -4.16 13.84 -14.71
C HIS A 148 -4.16 15.29 -15.21
N ASP A 149 -3.62 16.22 -14.44
CA ASP A 149 -3.64 17.64 -14.76
C ASP A 149 -2.76 17.99 -15.95
N LEU A 150 -1.66 17.25 -16.16
CA LEU A 150 -0.81 17.34 -17.34
C LEU A 150 -1.57 16.98 -18.62
N VAL A 151 -2.38 15.92 -18.59
CA VAL A 151 -3.05 15.38 -19.79
C VAL A 151 -4.49 15.88 -19.98
N ALA A 152 -5.14 16.43 -18.96
CA ALA A 152 -6.54 16.87 -19.01
C ALA A 152 -6.75 18.21 -19.76
N GLY A 153 -5.68 18.84 -20.26
CA GLY A 153 -5.68 20.23 -20.73
C GLY A 153 -5.95 20.48 -22.22
N ARG A 154 -7.00 19.89 -22.83
CA ARG A 154 -7.51 20.41 -24.12
C ARG A 154 -9.03 20.47 -24.14
N PRO A 155 -9.65 21.64 -24.38
CA PRO A 155 -10.98 21.69 -24.95
C PRO A 155 -10.96 20.92 -26.26
N GLU A 156 -11.94 20.04 -26.46
CA GLU A 156 -12.18 19.45 -27.77
C GLU A 156 -12.21 20.58 -28.83
N ARG A 157 -11.55 20.36 -29.97
CA ARG A 157 -11.52 21.26 -31.14
C ARG A 157 -12.93 21.74 -31.57
N ARG A 158 -13.99 21.10 -31.08
CA ARG A 158 -15.41 21.47 -31.22
C ARG A 158 -15.84 22.76 -30.50
N GLN A 159 -15.06 23.31 -29.59
CA GLN A 159 -15.37 24.57 -28.89
C GLN A 159 -14.46 25.73 -29.30
N THR A 160 -13.92 25.74 -30.52
CA THR A 160 -13.70 27.05 -31.15
C THR A 160 -15.08 27.46 -31.65
N PRO A 161 -15.75 28.47 -31.05
CA PRO A 161 -16.93 29.03 -31.69
C PRO A 161 -16.53 29.42 -33.11
N ALA A 162 -17.15 28.80 -34.11
CA ALA A 162 -17.14 29.35 -35.46
C ALA A 162 -17.71 30.76 -35.34
N GLY A 163 -16.85 31.79 -35.29
CA GLY A 163 -17.24 33.17 -34.96
C GLY A 163 -16.31 33.96 -34.02
N VAL A 164 -15.22 33.39 -33.49
CA VAL A 164 -14.23 34.16 -32.66
C VAL A 164 -13.53 35.28 -33.46
N ALA A 165 -13.69 35.32 -34.79
CA ALA A 165 -13.09 36.32 -35.65
C ALA A 165 -13.66 37.75 -35.52
N GLY A 166 -14.75 37.99 -34.76
CA GLY A 166 -15.47 39.27 -34.81
C GLY A 166 -15.22 40.30 -33.70
N ARG A 167 -14.68 39.95 -32.52
CA ARG A 167 -14.54 40.92 -31.40
C ARG A 167 -13.20 40.79 -30.66
N PRO A 168 -12.39 41.86 -30.55
CA PRO A 168 -11.05 41.83 -29.97
C PRO A 168 -11.03 41.41 -28.48
N GLU A 169 -12.03 41.79 -27.69
CA GLU A 169 -12.16 41.41 -26.27
C GLU A 169 -12.30 39.90 -26.06
N ARG A 170 -13.07 39.22 -26.92
CA ARG A 170 -13.25 37.75 -26.87
C ARG A 170 -11.98 37.01 -27.28
N ARG A 171 -11.18 37.59 -28.18
CA ARG A 171 -9.88 37.05 -28.59
C ARG A 171 -8.87 37.17 -27.44
N GLN A 172 -8.81 38.31 -26.75
CA GLN A 172 -7.94 38.49 -25.58
C GLN A 172 -8.31 37.54 -24.43
N ALA A 173 -9.60 37.38 -24.11
CA ALA A 173 -10.04 36.44 -23.08
C ALA A 173 -9.66 34.99 -23.41
N TRP A 174 -9.74 34.59 -24.67
CA TRP A 174 -9.35 33.25 -25.12
C TRP A 174 -7.83 33.02 -25.07
N ILE A 175 -7.03 34.03 -25.44
CA ILE A 175 -5.57 34.01 -25.30
C ILE A 175 -5.17 33.89 -23.81
N GLY A 176 -5.79 34.69 -22.92
CA GLY A 176 -5.54 34.61 -21.49
C GLY A 176 -5.90 33.25 -20.90
N PHE A 177 -7.03 32.67 -21.33
CA PHE A 177 -7.46 31.35 -20.90
C PHE A 177 -6.48 30.25 -21.34
N THR A 178 -6.07 30.24 -22.62
CA THR A 178 -5.12 29.25 -23.15
C THR A 178 -3.74 29.34 -22.47
N ALA A 179 -3.22 30.55 -22.25
CA ALA A 179 -1.98 30.77 -21.50
C ALA A 179 -2.09 30.27 -20.04
N SER A 180 -3.24 30.43 -19.39
CA SER A 180 -3.47 29.92 -18.04
C SER A 180 -3.50 28.39 -17.96
N LEU A 181 -4.04 27.73 -19.00
CA LEU A 181 -4.05 26.27 -19.11
C LEU A 181 -2.66 25.71 -19.35
N GLU A 182 -1.91 26.32 -20.26
CA GLU A 182 -0.53 25.91 -20.55
C GLU A 182 0.35 26.05 -19.30
N ARG A 183 0.23 27.17 -18.56
CA ARG A 183 0.93 27.35 -17.28
C ARG A 183 0.59 26.23 -16.28
N ARG A 184 -0.67 25.83 -16.17
CA ARG A 184 -1.09 24.71 -15.30
C ARG A 184 -0.46 23.39 -15.75
N GLN A 185 -0.41 23.13 -17.05
CA GLN A 185 0.23 21.92 -17.59
C GLN A 185 1.74 21.91 -17.37
N VAL A 186 2.40 23.07 -17.43
CA VAL A 186 3.84 23.20 -17.10
C VAL A 186 4.10 22.82 -15.65
N TRP A 187 3.34 23.39 -14.70
CA TRP A 187 3.47 23.02 -13.28
C TRP A 187 3.11 21.56 -13.00
N ALA A 188 2.09 21.03 -13.68
CA ALA A 188 1.77 19.62 -13.63
C ALA A 188 2.93 18.76 -14.17
N GLY A 189 3.59 19.19 -15.23
CA GLY A 189 4.80 18.56 -15.76
C GLY A 189 5.94 18.53 -14.76
N VAL A 190 6.24 19.68 -14.12
CA VAL A 190 7.23 19.76 -13.03
C VAL A 190 6.89 18.77 -11.91
N ALA A 191 5.63 18.73 -11.49
CA ALA A 191 5.20 17.81 -10.43
C ALA A 191 5.28 16.33 -10.87
N VAL A 192 4.94 15.99 -12.12
CA VAL A 192 5.06 14.62 -12.65
C VAL A 192 6.52 14.16 -12.65
N GLY A 193 7.43 14.97 -13.20
CA GLY A 193 8.86 14.64 -13.25
C GLY A 193 9.52 14.64 -11.87
N GLY A 194 9.23 15.67 -11.07
CA GLY A 194 9.79 15.83 -9.72
C GLY A 194 9.34 14.76 -8.74
N LEU A 195 8.05 14.37 -8.73
CA LEU A 195 7.56 13.29 -7.87
C LEU A 195 8.11 11.92 -8.29
N ALA A 196 8.31 11.68 -9.59
CA ALA A 196 8.93 10.45 -10.07
C ALA A 196 10.41 10.36 -9.68
N ALA A 197 11.16 11.47 -9.80
CA ALA A 197 12.53 11.58 -9.31
C ALA A 197 12.62 11.42 -7.80
N TYR A 198 11.73 12.06 -7.05
CA TYR A 198 11.71 11.93 -5.60
C TYR A 198 11.37 10.50 -5.17
N ALA A 199 10.42 9.83 -5.83
CA ALA A 199 10.15 8.42 -5.57
C ALA A 199 11.40 7.55 -5.76
N MET A 200 12.18 7.80 -6.82
CA MET A 200 13.43 7.11 -7.12
C MET A 200 14.49 7.35 -6.03
N ALA A 201 14.61 8.59 -5.55
CA ALA A 201 15.49 8.95 -4.45
C ALA A 201 15.02 8.37 -3.10
N VAL A 202 13.73 8.10 -2.93
CA VAL A 202 13.14 7.53 -1.71
C VAL A 202 13.34 6.02 -1.63
N HIS A 203 13.20 5.31 -2.75
CA HIS A 203 13.32 3.86 -2.78
C HIS A 203 13.59 3.35 -4.20
N LEU A 204 14.29 2.22 -4.34
CA LEU A 204 14.46 1.52 -5.62
C LEU A 204 13.15 1.30 -6.42
N ARG A 205 12.00 1.10 -5.77
CA ARG A 205 10.69 0.96 -6.45
C ARG A 205 10.31 2.21 -7.26
N GLY A 206 10.79 3.37 -6.85
CA GLY A 206 10.59 4.62 -7.57
C GLY A 206 11.34 4.70 -8.91
N THR A 207 12.36 3.86 -9.13
CA THR A 207 13.00 3.74 -10.47
C THR A 207 11.98 3.29 -11.52
N VAL A 208 11.04 2.42 -11.16
CA VAL A 208 9.95 2.00 -12.05
C VAL A 208 9.01 3.16 -12.35
N ILE A 209 8.66 3.97 -11.33
CA ILE A 209 7.83 5.17 -11.52
C ILE A 209 8.52 6.18 -12.44
N MET A 210 9.83 6.38 -12.27
CA MET A 210 10.65 7.20 -13.16
C MET A 210 10.65 6.65 -14.59
N ALA A 211 10.89 5.36 -14.78
CA ALA A 211 10.86 4.73 -16.10
C ALA A 211 9.48 4.91 -16.78
N VAL A 212 8.39 4.71 -16.04
CA VAL A 212 7.03 4.94 -16.55
C VAL A 212 6.81 6.42 -16.89
N CYS A 213 7.32 7.36 -16.08
CA CYS A 213 7.27 8.79 -16.38
C CYS A 213 7.94 9.11 -17.73
N LEU A 214 9.13 8.58 -17.98
CA LEU A 214 9.86 8.77 -19.23
C LEU A 214 9.13 8.12 -20.42
N LEU A 215 8.61 6.90 -20.25
CA LEU A 215 7.80 6.23 -21.28
C LEU A 215 6.54 7.02 -21.64
N LEU A 216 5.88 7.62 -20.64
CA LEU A 216 4.72 8.48 -20.87
C LEU A 216 5.11 9.79 -21.57
N ALA A 217 6.25 10.38 -21.22
CA ALA A 217 6.76 11.56 -21.91
C ALA A 217 6.98 11.28 -23.40
N VAL A 218 7.56 10.13 -23.74
CA VAL A 218 7.73 9.65 -25.13
C VAL A 218 6.36 9.34 -25.77
N ALA A 219 5.50 8.58 -25.12
CA ALA A 219 4.19 8.19 -25.68
C ALA A 219 3.25 9.39 -25.92
N LEU A 220 3.40 10.46 -25.13
CA LEU A 220 2.54 11.65 -25.15
C LEU A 220 3.23 12.88 -25.74
N TRP A 221 4.46 12.77 -26.26
CA TRP A 221 5.24 13.90 -26.76
C TRP A 221 4.51 14.77 -27.81
N ARG A 222 3.79 14.15 -28.74
CA ARG A 222 2.97 14.82 -29.75
C ARG A 222 1.64 15.37 -29.21
N ARG A 223 1.24 14.93 -28.02
CA ARG A 223 -0.02 15.29 -27.37
C ARG A 223 0.13 16.36 -26.31
N LEU A 224 1.32 16.56 -25.75
CA LEU A 224 1.57 17.57 -24.72
C LEU A 224 2.10 18.88 -25.31
N PRO A 225 1.87 20.03 -24.66
CA PRO A 225 2.61 21.26 -24.97
C PRO A 225 4.11 21.05 -24.76
N ARG A 226 4.95 21.62 -25.64
CA ARG A 226 6.41 21.48 -25.56
C ARG A 226 6.97 21.96 -24.23
N ALA A 227 6.48 23.10 -23.73
CA ALA A 227 6.90 23.65 -22.44
C ALA A 227 6.62 22.68 -21.28
N ALA A 228 5.45 22.03 -21.28
CA ALA A 228 5.09 21.04 -20.25
C ALA A 228 5.94 19.76 -20.35
N LEU A 229 6.23 19.29 -21.56
CA LEU A 229 7.12 18.15 -21.79
C LEU A 229 8.55 18.45 -21.31
N ILE A 230 9.11 19.60 -21.70
CA ILE A 230 10.44 20.05 -21.27
C ILE A 230 10.48 20.18 -19.75
N ALA A 231 9.47 20.82 -19.14
CA ALA A 231 9.40 20.95 -17.69
C ALA A 231 9.34 19.59 -16.96
N THR A 232 8.63 18.61 -17.53
CA THR A 232 8.59 17.24 -17.00
C THR A 232 9.96 16.58 -17.05
N LEU A 233 10.62 16.61 -18.21
CA LEU A 233 11.93 15.99 -18.41
C LEU A 233 13.03 16.69 -17.59
N ALA A 234 13.01 18.02 -17.52
CA ALA A 234 13.96 18.79 -16.75
C ALA A 234 13.82 18.51 -15.24
N ALA A 235 12.60 18.53 -14.70
CA ALA A 235 12.37 18.21 -13.29
C ALA A 235 12.77 16.77 -12.96
N ALA A 236 12.47 15.82 -13.86
CA ALA A 236 12.88 14.42 -13.71
C ALA A 236 14.40 14.27 -13.69
N ALA A 237 15.11 14.89 -14.64
CA ALA A 237 16.56 14.81 -14.75
C ALA A 237 17.27 15.48 -13.57
N ILE A 238 16.87 16.71 -13.22
CA ILE A 238 17.46 17.44 -12.08
C ILE A 238 17.25 16.66 -10.79
N GLY A 239 16.03 16.19 -10.53
CA GLY A 239 15.75 15.41 -9.32
C GLY A 239 16.48 14.07 -9.29
N ALA A 240 16.63 13.39 -10.43
CA ALA A 240 17.37 12.14 -10.53
C ALA A 240 18.86 12.33 -10.22
N VAL A 241 19.48 13.34 -10.83
CA VAL A 241 20.90 13.67 -10.60
C VAL A 241 21.13 14.07 -9.14
N ALA A 242 20.28 14.93 -8.58
CA ALA A 242 20.39 15.34 -7.18
C ALA A 242 20.21 14.15 -6.22
N GLY A 243 19.24 13.27 -6.50
CA GLY A 243 19.00 12.08 -5.70
C GLY A 243 20.15 11.08 -5.78
N ASP A 244 20.75 10.90 -6.95
CA ASP A 244 21.90 10.00 -7.13
C ASP A 244 23.16 10.55 -6.46
N ALA A 245 23.44 11.85 -6.58
CA ALA A 245 24.55 12.50 -5.88
C ALA A 245 24.43 12.35 -4.36
N LEU A 246 23.22 12.50 -3.81
CA LEU A 246 22.97 12.29 -2.39
C LEU A 246 23.14 10.82 -1.98
N ASN A 247 22.67 9.89 -2.81
CA ASN A 247 22.87 8.46 -2.57
C ASN A 247 24.35 8.10 -2.60
N GLU A 248 25.15 8.71 -3.48
CA GLU A 248 26.58 8.47 -3.57
C GLU A 248 27.32 8.94 -2.32
N ALA A 249 27.00 10.13 -1.82
CA ALA A 249 27.52 10.62 -0.54
C ALA A 249 27.20 9.65 0.61
N LEU A 250 25.98 9.09 0.62
CA LEU A 250 25.55 8.14 1.63
C LEU A 250 26.27 6.78 1.50
N ARG A 251 26.50 6.29 0.28
CA ARG A 251 27.29 5.07 0.04
C ARG A 251 28.71 5.23 0.57
N ALA A 252 29.37 6.32 0.22
CA ALA A 252 30.73 6.60 0.67
C ALA A 252 30.84 6.66 2.20
N ALA A 253 29.81 7.17 2.88
CA ALA A 253 29.84 7.36 4.32
C ALA A 253 29.42 6.12 5.14
N LEU A 254 28.37 5.41 4.72
CA LEU A 254 27.77 4.33 5.51
C LEU A 254 28.06 2.93 4.95
N TYR A 255 28.62 2.83 3.75
CA TYR A 255 28.90 1.56 3.08
C TYR A 255 30.33 1.56 2.53
N PRO A 256 31.37 1.72 3.37
CA PRO A 256 32.76 1.80 2.92
C PRO A 256 33.22 0.57 2.12
N GLY A 257 32.70 -0.63 2.43
CA GLY A 257 32.94 -1.84 1.63
C GLY A 257 31.86 -2.14 0.59
N GLY A 258 30.95 -1.20 0.35
CA GLY A 258 29.85 -1.30 -0.59
C GLY A 258 28.57 -1.91 0.01
N PRO A 259 27.40 -1.57 -0.58
CA PRO A 259 26.15 -2.24 -0.25
C PRO A 259 26.12 -3.67 -0.78
N ARG A 260 25.14 -4.46 -0.34
CA ARG A 260 24.89 -5.80 -0.86
C ARG A 260 24.66 -5.77 -2.36
N ASP A 261 25.58 -6.36 -3.13
CA ASP A 261 25.43 -6.47 -4.58
C ASP A 261 24.47 -7.61 -4.94
N LEU A 262 23.42 -7.27 -5.67
CA LEU A 262 22.39 -8.19 -6.17
C LEU A 262 22.35 -8.19 -7.70
N SER A 263 23.31 -7.53 -8.36
CA SER A 263 23.30 -7.31 -9.81
C SER A 263 23.45 -8.61 -10.59
N ALA A 264 24.38 -9.48 -10.18
CA ALA A 264 24.56 -10.80 -10.79
C ALA A 264 23.29 -11.67 -10.67
N LEU A 265 22.64 -11.62 -9.50
CA LEU A 265 21.38 -12.31 -9.25
C LEU A 265 20.26 -11.75 -10.13
N LEU A 266 20.13 -10.43 -10.22
CA LEU A 266 19.15 -9.79 -11.11
C LEU A 266 19.38 -10.21 -12.57
N VAL A 267 20.62 -10.15 -13.06
CA VAL A 267 20.97 -10.56 -14.43
C VAL A 267 20.58 -12.02 -14.65
N ALA A 268 20.99 -12.93 -13.76
CA ALA A 268 20.64 -14.34 -13.85
C ALA A 268 19.11 -14.55 -13.88
N ARG A 269 18.35 -13.78 -13.09
CA ARG A 269 16.88 -13.88 -13.08
C ARG A 269 16.21 -13.35 -14.33
N LEU A 270 16.83 -12.38 -14.99
CA LEU A 270 16.34 -11.81 -16.23
C LEU A 270 16.72 -12.64 -17.46
N THR A 271 17.81 -13.38 -17.43
CA THR A 271 18.34 -14.09 -18.62
C THR A 271 18.11 -15.61 -18.62
N SER A 272 17.73 -16.21 -17.50
CA SER A 272 17.49 -17.66 -17.40
C SER A 272 16.01 -18.03 -17.32
N LEU A 273 15.66 -19.23 -17.78
CA LEU A 273 14.28 -19.74 -17.70
C LEU A 273 13.82 -19.93 -16.24
N GLU A 274 14.66 -20.49 -15.38
CA GLU A 274 14.38 -20.65 -13.95
C GLU A 274 14.22 -19.30 -13.26
N GLY A 275 15.06 -18.34 -13.63
CA GLY A 275 14.98 -16.94 -13.22
C GLY A 275 13.66 -16.27 -13.56
N GLN A 276 13.18 -16.48 -14.79
CA GLN A 276 11.88 -15.97 -15.23
C GLN A 276 10.74 -16.66 -14.50
N ALA A 277 10.84 -17.98 -14.26
CA ALA A 277 9.85 -18.70 -13.46
C ALA A 277 9.77 -18.14 -12.04
N TRP A 278 10.91 -17.81 -11.42
CA TRP A 278 10.97 -17.13 -10.12
C TRP A 278 10.34 -15.73 -10.18
N ALA A 279 10.78 -14.89 -11.12
CA ALA A 279 10.34 -13.50 -11.18
C ALA A 279 8.83 -13.38 -11.47
N LEU A 280 8.31 -14.19 -12.39
CA LEU A 280 6.90 -14.17 -12.78
C LEU A 280 5.99 -14.78 -11.70
N SER A 281 6.40 -15.88 -11.05
CA SER A 281 5.62 -16.47 -9.97
C SER A 281 5.61 -15.58 -8.72
N GLY A 282 6.75 -14.99 -8.37
CA GLY A 282 6.83 -13.98 -7.31
C GLY A 282 5.96 -12.77 -7.62
N ALA A 283 6.02 -12.24 -8.84
CA ALA A 283 5.16 -11.13 -9.26
C ALA A 283 3.67 -11.50 -9.19
N ALA A 284 3.31 -12.73 -9.56
CA ALA A 284 1.95 -13.24 -9.39
C ALA A 284 1.55 -13.24 -7.91
N GLY A 285 2.40 -13.71 -7.00
CA GLY A 285 2.09 -13.70 -5.57
C GLY A 285 1.98 -12.30 -4.97
N GLN A 286 2.76 -11.32 -5.45
CA GLN A 286 2.58 -9.92 -5.07
C GLN A 286 1.22 -9.37 -5.56
N ILE A 287 0.81 -9.69 -6.78
CA ILE A 287 -0.50 -9.28 -7.32
C ILE A 287 -1.64 -9.96 -6.53
N TRP A 288 -1.49 -11.25 -6.23
CA TRP A 288 -2.41 -11.99 -5.37
C TRP A 288 -2.57 -11.27 -4.01
N TYR A 289 -1.45 -10.93 -3.36
CA TYR A 289 -1.46 -10.23 -2.08
C TYR A 289 -2.14 -8.87 -2.21
N LEU A 290 -1.81 -8.08 -3.23
CA LEU A 290 -2.44 -6.78 -3.48
C LEU A 290 -3.97 -6.91 -3.58
N ILE A 291 -4.48 -7.96 -4.24
CA ILE A 291 -5.92 -8.21 -4.34
C ILE A 291 -6.49 -8.63 -2.98
N ALA A 292 -5.88 -9.62 -2.31
CA ALA A 292 -6.36 -10.13 -1.03
C ALA A 292 -6.33 -9.05 0.07
N GLY A 293 -5.20 -8.36 0.24
CA GLY A 293 -4.98 -7.29 1.23
C GLY A 293 -5.75 -6.00 0.97
N THR A 294 -6.42 -5.87 -0.18
CA THR A 294 -7.40 -4.79 -0.46
C THR A 294 -8.84 -5.29 -0.48
N TRP A 295 -9.09 -6.45 0.14
CA TRP A 295 -10.43 -7.06 0.24
C TRP A 295 -11.06 -7.34 -1.13
N GLY A 296 -10.22 -7.62 -2.14
CA GLY A 296 -10.61 -7.84 -3.53
C GLY A 296 -10.78 -6.58 -4.38
N LEU A 297 -10.76 -5.37 -3.78
CA LEU A 297 -11.01 -4.12 -4.51
C LEU A 297 -9.93 -3.81 -5.56
N ALA A 298 -8.66 -4.12 -5.28
CA ALA A 298 -7.62 -3.94 -6.28
C ALA A 298 -7.85 -4.82 -7.52
N GLY A 299 -8.36 -6.05 -7.36
CA GLY A 299 -8.71 -6.92 -8.48
C GLY A 299 -9.80 -6.31 -9.36
N VAL A 300 -10.83 -5.71 -8.76
CA VAL A 300 -11.87 -4.98 -9.50
C VAL A 300 -11.28 -3.75 -10.21
N GLY A 301 -10.37 -3.04 -9.55
CA GLY A 301 -9.64 -1.91 -10.13
C GLY A 301 -8.80 -2.32 -11.35
N LEU A 302 -8.01 -3.38 -11.23
CA LEU A 302 -7.17 -3.94 -12.30
C LEU A 302 -8.02 -4.37 -13.51
N ALA A 303 -9.10 -5.12 -13.28
CA ALA A 303 -10.05 -5.51 -14.33
C ALA A 303 -10.70 -4.28 -15.00
N GLY A 304 -11.09 -3.27 -14.20
CA GLY A 304 -11.66 -2.03 -14.70
C GLY A 304 -10.67 -1.20 -15.53
N ALA A 305 -9.41 -1.15 -15.12
CA ALA A 305 -8.33 -0.49 -15.85
C ALA A 305 -8.07 -1.18 -17.20
N ALA A 306 -7.98 -2.51 -17.22
CA ALA A 306 -7.84 -3.27 -18.46
C ALA A 306 -9.00 -2.99 -19.42
N ALA A 307 -10.24 -3.05 -18.94
CA ALA A 307 -11.43 -2.73 -19.73
C ALA A 307 -11.42 -1.28 -20.24
N LEU A 308 -10.95 -0.33 -19.43
CA LEU A 308 -10.83 1.08 -19.80
C LEU A 308 -9.78 1.32 -20.90
N LEU A 309 -8.65 0.60 -20.85
CA LEU A 309 -7.56 0.73 -21.81
C LEU A 309 -7.95 0.26 -23.22
N VAL A 310 -8.75 -0.80 -23.32
CA VAL A 310 -9.26 -1.35 -24.58
C VAL A 310 -10.41 -0.50 -25.15
N ARG A 311 -11.12 0.25 -24.30
CA ARG A 311 -12.26 1.08 -24.72
C ARG A 311 -11.82 2.31 -25.51
N ARG A 312 -12.04 2.29 -26.83
CA ARG A 312 -11.69 3.39 -27.75
C ARG A 312 -12.35 4.73 -27.40
N SER A 313 -13.57 4.71 -26.86
CA SER A 313 -14.35 5.92 -26.50
C SER A 313 -14.00 6.51 -25.14
N ALA A 314 -13.06 5.92 -24.39
CA ALA A 314 -12.71 6.42 -23.07
C ALA A 314 -11.86 7.71 -23.16
N PRO A 315 -12.10 8.71 -22.28
CA PRO A 315 -11.31 9.94 -22.26
C PRO A 315 -9.82 9.65 -22.01
N LEU A 316 -8.95 10.48 -22.60
CA LEU A 316 -7.50 10.27 -22.56
C LEU A 316 -6.95 10.22 -21.13
N ALA A 317 -7.36 11.16 -20.27
CA ALA A 317 -6.79 11.27 -18.93
C ALA A 317 -6.98 9.99 -18.08
N PRO A 318 -8.22 9.46 -17.87
CA PRO A 318 -8.41 8.18 -17.20
C PRO A 318 -7.66 7.00 -17.83
N ARG A 319 -7.50 6.96 -19.17
CA ARG A 319 -6.73 5.90 -19.84
C ARG A 319 -5.25 5.98 -19.52
N VAL A 320 -4.68 7.18 -19.56
CA VAL A 320 -3.27 7.41 -19.19
C VAL A 320 -3.04 7.03 -17.72
N LEU A 321 -3.91 7.44 -16.81
CA LEU A 321 -3.80 7.09 -15.39
C LEU A 321 -3.88 5.57 -15.17
N ALA A 322 -4.85 4.90 -15.80
CA ALA A 322 -5.01 3.46 -15.69
C ALA A 322 -3.80 2.70 -16.27
N GLY A 323 -3.28 3.13 -17.41
CA GLY A 323 -2.09 2.54 -18.03
C GLY A 323 -0.83 2.77 -17.18
N ALA A 324 -0.63 4.00 -16.71
CA ALA A 324 0.49 4.36 -15.85
C ALA A 324 0.51 3.53 -14.55
N LEU A 325 -0.64 3.44 -13.87
CA LEU A 325 -0.76 2.66 -12.64
C LEU A 325 -0.57 1.16 -12.89
N LEU A 326 -1.13 0.62 -13.99
CA LEU A 326 -0.97 -0.79 -14.35
C LEU A 326 0.48 -1.15 -14.68
N VAL A 327 1.14 -0.38 -15.55
CA VAL A 327 2.55 -0.61 -15.90
C VAL A 327 3.45 -0.44 -14.68
N THR A 328 3.19 0.55 -13.83
CA THR A 328 3.93 0.73 -12.56
C THR A 328 3.75 -0.48 -11.64
N THR A 329 2.52 -0.99 -11.49
CA THR A 329 2.21 -2.14 -10.63
C THR A 329 2.91 -3.40 -11.12
N LEU A 330 2.79 -3.71 -12.42
CA LEU A 330 3.42 -4.88 -13.02
C LEU A 330 4.94 -4.76 -13.02
N GLY A 331 5.47 -3.56 -13.31
CA GLY A 331 6.90 -3.29 -13.31
C GLY A 331 7.51 -3.44 -11.92
N ILE A 332 6.87 -2.92 -10.87
CA ILE A 332 7.34 -3.09 -9.49
C ILE A 332 7.27 -4.57 -9.08
N ALA A 333 6.15 -5.25 -9.36
CA ALA A 333 5.99 -6.66 -9.01
C ALA A 333 7.10 -7.52 -9.64
N TYR A 334 7.34 -7.34 -10.94
CA TYR A 334 8.36 -8.07 -11.67
C TYR A 334 9.78 -7.71 -11.22
N ALA A 335 10.13 -6.42 -11.20
CA ALA A 335 11.49 -5.98 -10.89
C ALA A 335 11.89 -6.33 -9.46
N SER A 336 10.97 -6.19 -8.49
CA SER A 336 11.25 -6.56 -7.10
C SER A 336 11.41 -8.07 -6.94
N SER A 337 10.55 -8.89 -7.56
CA SER A 337 10.72 -10.35 -7.53
C SER A 337 12.00 -10.81 -8.23
N ALA A 338 12.41 -10.16 -9.32
CA ALA A 338 13.66 -10.46 -10.00
C ALA A 338 14.90 -10.10 -9.16
N ALA A 339 14.85 -9.03 -8.36
CA ALA A 339 15.98 -8.55 -7.57
C ALA A 339 16.09 -9.14 -6.14
N LEU A 340 15.04 -9.80 -5.64
CA LEU A 340 14.93 -10.30 -4.26
C LEU A 340 15.80 -11.53 -3.97
N PRO A 341 16.83 -11.54 -3.11
CA PRO A 341 17.55 -12.79 -2.79
C PRO A 341 16.60 -13.86 -2.20
N ASP A 342 16.89 -15.14 -2.43
CA ASP A 342 16.16 -16.22 -1.73
C ASP A 342 16.60 -16.23 -0.26
N GLU A 343 15.69 -15.83 0.62
CA GLU A 343 15.93 -15.69 2.05
C GLU A 343 15.29 -16.85 2.84
N HIS A 344 14.81 -17.89 2.13
CA HIS A 344 14.08 -19.00 2.72
C HIS A 344 12.91 -18.55 3.62
N ARG A 345 12.22 -17.47 3.22
CA ARG A 345 10.98 -16.99 3.84
C ARG A 345 9.80 -17.10 2.88
N VAL A 346 8.61 -17.27 3.45
CA VAL A 346 7.35 -17.30 2.68
C VAL A 346 7.14 -15.99 1.90
N GLY A 347 7.63 -14.87 2.45
CA GLY A 347 7.67 -13.57 1.79
C GLY A 347 8.27 -13.60 0.39
N ASN A 348 9.24 -14.47 0.09
CA ASN A 348 9.84 -14.54 -1.25
C ASN A 348 8.83 -14.82 -2.37
N PHE A 349 7.70 -15.48 -2.07
CA PHE A 349 6.70 -15.88 -3.06
C PHE A 349 5.48 -14.97 -3.10
N ALA A 350 5.08 -14.36 -1.98
CA ALA A 350 3.81 -13.64 -1.86
C ALA A 350 3.94 -12.30 -1.11
N TYR A 351 5.03 -11.54 -1.31
CA TYR A 351 5.27 -10.35 -0.50
C TYR A 351 4.35 -9.17 -0.83
N GLY A 352 3.52 -8.75 0.12
CA GLY A 352 2.59 -7.62 -0.08
C GLY A 352 3.24 -6.24 -0.08
N ARG A 353 4.33 -6.06 0.66
CA ARG A 353 4.89 -4.74 0.97
C ARG A 353 5.35 -3.97 -0.27
N TYR A 354 5.89 -4.64 -1.29
CA TYR A 354 6.39 -3.93 -2.47
C TYR A 354 5.30 -3.17 -3.24
N LEU A 355 4.09 -3.73 -3.32
CA LEU A 355 2.93 -3.09 -3.97
C LEU A 355 2.09 -2.22 -3.01
N ALA A 356 2.48 -2.08 -1.74
CA ALA A 356 1.80 -1.20 -0.78
C ALA A 356 1.67 0.24 -1.30
N CYS A 357 2.68 0.73 -2.03
CA CYS A 357 2.69 2.06 -2.64
C CYS A 357 1.55 2.32 -3.65
N VAL A 358 1.00 1.28 -4.29
CA VAL A 358 -0.11 1.40 -5.25
C VAL A 358 -1.46 0.94 -4.69
N ALA A 359 -1.48 0.35 -3.49
CA ALA A 359 -2.66 -0.28 -2.91
C ALA A 359 -3.85 0.69 -2.76
N VAL A 360 -3.63 1.91 -2.24
CA VAL A 360 -4.70 2.90 -2.11
C VAL A 360 -5.26 3.32 -3.48
N ALA A 361 -4.40 3.51 -4.48
CA ALA A 361 -4.81 3.89 -5.82
C ALA A 361 -5.70 2.80 -6.44
N TRP A 362 -5.37 1.52 -6.24
CA TRP A 362 -6.18 0.40 -6.71
C TRP A 362 -7.47 0.21 -5.93
N THR A 363 -7.46 0.42 -4.61
CA THR A 363 -8.68 0.45 -3.78
C THR A 363 -9.65 1.52 -4.29
N LEU A 364 -9.15 2.74 -4.57
CA LEU A 364 -9.93 3.82 -5.16
C LEU A 364 -10.47 3.44 -6.54
N ALA A 365 -9.65 2.85 -7.41
CA ALA A 365 -10.07 2.40 -8.73
C ALA A 365 -11.20 1.36 -8.64
N GLY A 366 -11.08 0.36 -7.77
CA GLY A 366 -12.12 -0.64 -7.51
C GLY A 366 -13.43 -0.03 -7.04
N LEU A 367 -13.38 0.87 -6.05
CA LEU A 367 -14.56 1.59 -5.57
C LEU A 367 -15.22 2.44 -6.67
N ILE A 368 -14.43 3.13 -7.50
CA ILE A 368 -14.96 3.92 -8.62
C ILE A 368 -15.70 3.01 -9.62
N VAL A 369 -15.13 1.85 -9.96
CA VAL A 369 -15.76 0.87 -10.87
C VAL A 369 -17.11 0.41 -10.30
N LEU A 370 -17.14 0.00 -9.04
CA LEU A 370 -18.36 -0.44 -8.35
C LEU A 370 -19.42 0.68 -8.27
N LEU A 371 -19.03 1.89 -7.89
CA LEU A 371 -19.96 3.03 -7.76
C LEU A 371 -20.48 3.52 -9.11
N ARG A 372 -19.71 3.40 -10.19
CA ARG A 372 -20.13 3.79 -11.55
C ARG A 372 -21.02 2.75 -12.22
N ALA A 373 -20.89 1.47 -11.87
CA ALA A 373 -21.75 0.41 -12.39
C ALA A 373 -23.25 0.67 -12.10
N ARG A 374 -23.57 1.47 -11.06
CA ARG A 374 -24.95 1.87 -10.72
C ARG A 374 -25.62 2.90 -11.63
N ARG A 375 -24.90 3.59 -12.53
CA ARG A 375 -25.51 4.68 -13.31
C ARG A 375 -26.40 4.10 -14.43
N PRO A 376 -27.72 4.40 -14.46
CA PRO A 376 -28.55 4.09 -15.62
C PRO A 376 -27.94 4.77 -16.85
N SER A 377 -27.84 4.07 -17.98
CA SER A 377 -27.61 4.77 -19.25
C SER A 377 -28.79 5.72 -19.46
N PRO A 378 -28.58 6.97 -19.90
CA PRO A 378 -29.70 7.77 -20.39
C PRO A 378 -30.40 6.95 -21.46
N ALA A 379 -31.71 6.74 -21.29
CA ALA A 379 -32.52 6.14 -22.34
C ALA A 379 -32.31 6.98 -23.60
N ARG A 380 -31.92 6.33 -24.70
CA ARG A 380 -31.94 6.97 -26.01
C ARG A 380 -33.38 7.46 -26.20
N PRO A 381 -33.64 8.76 -26.43
CA PRO A 381 -35.00 9.21 -26.67
C PRO A 381 -35.55 8.38 -27.83
N LEU A 382 -36.60 7.62 -27.55
CA LEU A 382 -37.38 6.97 -28.59
C LEU A 382 -37.93 8.10 -29.48
N PRO A 383 -37.91 7.94 -30.81
CA PRO A 383 -38.62 8.87 -31.67
C PRO A 383 -40.07 8.92 -31.20
N SER A 384 -40.57 10.13 -30.93
CA SER A 384 -41.92 10.40 -30.47
C SER A 384 -42.92 9.94 -31.53
N GLY A 385 -43.32 8.67 -31.45
CA GLY A 385 -44.48 8.13 -32.13
C GLY A 385 -45.74 8.65 -31.44
N THR A 386 -46.47 9.47 -32.17
CA THR A 386 -47.78 10.02 -31.84
C THR A 386 -48.81 8.93 -31.53
N GLY A 387 -49.50 9.09 -30.40
CA GLY A 387 -50.94 8.81 -30.22
C GLY A 387 -51.43 7.36 -30.23
N ARG A 388 -51.98 6.92 -29.09
CA ARG A 388 -53.43 6.60 -28.95
C ARG A 388 -53.77 6.17 -27.53
N SER A 389 -54.95 6.60 -27.10
CA SER A 389 -55.59 6.30 -25.83
C SER A 389 -56.47 5.05 -25.93
N SER A 390 -56.64 4.30 -24.83
CA SER A 390 -57.89 3.66 -24.37
C SER A 390 -57.54 2.76 -23.17
N ALA A 391 -57.96 3.06 -21.93
CA ALA A 391 -59.27 2.77 -21.34
C ALA A 391 -59.36 1.39 -20.64
N ALA A 392 -59.51 1.48 -19.31
CA ALA A 392 -60.38 0.70 -18.41
C ALA A 392 -60.37 -0.85 -18.40
N HIS A 393 -60.06 -1.43 -17.24
CA HIS A 393 -60.90 -2.49 -16.66
C HIS A 393 -60.87 -2.51 -15.12
N ARG A 394 -62.05 -2.74 -14.54
CA ARG A 394 -62.43 -2.68 -13.11
C ARG A 394 -62.07 -3.99 -12.36
N ALA A 395 -62.04 -3.84 -11.03
CA ALA A 395 -61.95 -4.75 -9.86
C ALA A 395 -62.88 -6.01 -9.90
N PRO A 396 -63.02 -6.91 -8.87
CA PRO A 396 -62.67 -6.76 -7.43
C PRO A 396 -62.27 -8.03 -6.61
N GLY A 397 -61.88 -7.80 -5.33
CA GLY A 397 -62.36 -8.56 -4.15
C GLY A 397 -61.62 -9.86 -3.72
N GLY A 398 -61.38 -10.02 -2.41
CA GLY A 398 -61.08 -11.34 -1.82
C GLY A 398 -60.30 -11.29 -0.50
N ALA A 399 -60.95 -11.68 0.60
CA ALA A 399 -60.47 -11.61 1.97
C ALA A 399 -59.71 -12.87 2.45
N ALA A 400 -58.92 -12.67 3.51
CA ALA A 400 -58.62 -13.54 4.67
C ALA A 400 -58.42 -15.07 4.51
N SER A 401 -57.32 -15.57 5.11
CA SER A 401 -57.32 -16.86 5.81
C SER A 401 -56.09 -17.00 6.71
N GLN A 402 -56.36 -17.17 8.01
CA GLN A 402 -55.46 -17.66 9.06
C GLN A 402 -55.36 -19.19 8.98
N ALA A 403 -54.18 -19.75 9.28
CA ALA A 403 -54.11 -21.10 9.86
C ALA A 403 -52.82 -21.29 10.66
N ALA A 404 -52.96 -21.19 11.98
CA ALA A 404 -52.02 -21.70 12.96
C ALA A 404 -52.51 -23.07 13.47
N ARG A 405 -51.66 -24.09 13.49
CA ARG A 405 -51.77 -25.32 14.32
C ARG A 405 -50.33 -25.79 14.61
N ARG A 406 -49.83 -25.72 15.85
CA ARG A 406 -50.08 -26.50 17.09
C ARG A 406 -48.78 -27.26 17.43
N GLN A 407 -48.10 -26.77 18.46
CA GLN A 407 -47.03 -27.44 19.19
C GLN A 407 -47.62 -28.44 20.19
N ALA A 408 -46.89 -29.52 20.47
CA ALA A 408 -47.05 -30.37 21.66
C ALA A 408 -45.67 -30.52 22.34
N ALA A 409 -45.67 -30.38 23.66
CA ALA A 409 -44.55 -30.51 24.60
C ALA A 409 -44.56 -31.92 25.23
N SER A 410 -43.44 -32.62 25.50
CA SER A 410 -42.59 -32.59 26.72
C SER A 410 -41.86 -33.98 26.84
N PRO A 411 -40.95 -34.28 27.79
CA PRO A 411 -39.73 -33.59 28.27
C PRO A 411 -38.52 -34.62 28.38
N PRO A 412 -37.54 -34.56 29.32
CA PRO A 412 -36.11 -34.48 28.97
C PRO A 412 -35.24 -35.67 29.41
N THR A 413 -34.07 -35.84 28.79
CA THR A 413 -32.94 -36.59 29.39
C THR A 413 -31.58 -35.99 29.03
N LEU A 414 -30.69 -36.07 30.01
CA LEU A 414 -29.34 -35.49 30.10
C LEU A 414 -28.32 -36.23 29.23
N HIS A 415 -27.42 -35.50 28.54
CA HIS A 415 -26.00 -35.88 28.41
C HIS A 415 -25.11 -34.72 27.91
N GLN A 416 -24.04 -34.46 28.66
CA GLN A 416 -23.17 -33.29 28.60
C GLN A 416 -21.97 -33.41 27.61
N SER A 417 -22.13 -34.05 26.45
CA SER A 417 -21.04 -34.19 25.46
C SER A 417 -21.31 -33.58 24.07
N ALA A 418 -22.43 -32.86 23.88
CA ALA A 418 -22.91 -32.41 22.56
C ALA A 418 -22.70 -30.92 22.23
N VAL A 419 -21.93 -30.15 23.02
CA VAL A 419 -21.80 -28.69 22.83
C VAL A 419 -20.93 -28.33 21.61
N GLY A 420 -19.97 -29.18 21.23
CA GLY A 420 -19.10 -28.98 20.05
C GLY A 420 -19.79 -29.27 18.71
N GLU A 421 -20.55 -30.36 18.62
CA GLU A 421 -21.27 -30.73 17.39
C GLU A 421 -22.51 -29.88 17.12
N ALA A 422 -23.22 -29.44 18.16
CA ALA A 422 -24.38 -28.55 18.00
C ALA A 422 -23.95 -27.17 17.47
N ALA A 423 -22.82 -26.62 17.94
CA ALA A 423 -22.26 -25.38 17.43
C ALA A 423 -21.83 -25.50 15.95
N ALA A 424 -21.25 -26.64 15.54
CA ALA A 424 -20.86 -26.90 14.15
C ALA A 424 -22.07 -27.07 13.22
N ARG A 425 -23.13 -27.77 13.66
CA ARG A 425 -24.38 -27.94 12.88
C ARG A 425 -25.20 -26.66 12.83
N GLN A 426 -25.18 -25.84 13.89
CA GLN A 426 -25.83 -24.53 13.91
C GLN A 426 -25.10 -23.52 13.02
N ALA A 427 -23.76 -23.57 12.97
CA ALA A 427 -22.96 -22.81 12.01
C ALA A 427 -23.20 -23.26 10.56
N ALA A 428 -23.30 -24.57 10.30
CA ALA A 428 -23.62 -25.12 8.98
C ALA A 428 -25.05 -24.78 8.52
N GLY A 429 -26.02 -24.78 9.46
CA GLY A 429 -27.41 -24.37 9.23
C GLY A 429 -27.56 -22.87 8.97
N MET A 430 -26.79 -22.03 9.68
CA MET A 430 -26.72 -20.59 9.39
C MET A 430 -26.05 -20.30 8.05
N ALA A 431 -25.00 -21.05 7.68
CA ALA A 431 -24.33 -20.91 6.39
C ALA A 431 -25.23 -21.32 5.21
N THR A 432 -26.00 -22.41 5.35
CA THR A 432 -26.97 -22.86 4.33
C THR A 432 -28.19 -21.94 4.26
N GLY A 433 -28.68 -21.43 5.40
CA GLY A 433 -29.75 -20.42 5.44
C GLY A 433 -29.34 -19.07 4.83
N MET A 434 -28.11 -18.61 5.05
CA MET A 434 -27.55 -17.43 4.39
C MET A 434 -27.36 -17.65 2.88
N ALA A 435 -26.90 -18.83 2.46
CA ALA A 435 -26.76 -19.18 1.05
C ALA A 435 -28.11 -19.21 0.32
N ALA A 436 -29.15 -19.78 0.94
CA ALA A 436 -30.50 -19.80 0.39
C ALA A 436 -31.15 -18.40 0.34
N GLY A 437 -30.96 -17.58 1.38
CA GLY A 437 -31.41 -16.18 1.40
C GLY A 437 -30.68 -15.30 0.37
N MET A 438 -29.39 -15.53 0.16
CA MET A 438 -28.59 -14.89 -0.91
C MET A 438 -29.05 -15.32 -2.30
N ALA A 439 -29.36 -16.61 -2.50
CA ALA A 439 -29.86 -17.12 -3.78
C ALA A 439 -31.25 -16.55 -4.13
N ALA A 440 -32.17 -16.48 -3.16
CA ALA A 440 -33.50 -15.89 -3.35
C ALA A 440 -33.42 -14.36 -3.60
N GLY A 441 -32.53 -13.66 -2.89
CA GLY A 441 -32.25 -12.23 -3.12
C GLY A 441 -31.57 -11.96 -4.46
N MET A 442 -30.69 -12.85 -4.92
CA MET A 442 -30.07 -12.80 -6.25
C MET A 442 -31.09 -13.00 -7.36
N ALA A 443 -32.00 -13.98 -7.23
CA ALA A 443 -33.05 -14.24 -8.22
C ALA A 443 -34.01 -13.04 -8.37
N ALA A 444 -34.43 -12.43 -7.26
CA ALA A 444 -35.27 -11.22 -7.28
C ALA A 444 -34.51 -9.99 -7.82
N GLY A 445 -33.20 -9.89 -7.55
CA GLY A 445 -32.33 -8.84 -8.09
C GLY A 445 -32.05 -8.97 -9.59
N MET A 446 -31.96 -10.20 -10.10
CA MET A 446 -31.73 -10.50 -11.52
C MET A 446 -32.93 -10.13 -12.40
N ALA A 447 -34.15 -10.25 -11.90
CA ALA A 447 -35.37 -9.84 -12.61
C ALA A 447 -35.51 -8.31 -12.77
N ALA A 448 -34.84 -7.50 -11.92
CA ALA A 448 -34.85 -6.04 -11.96
C ALA A 448 -33.56 -5.42 -12.56
N ALA A 449 -32.64 -6.25 -13.06
CA ALA A 449 -31.25 -5.86 -13.28
C ALA A 449 -31.01 -5.16 -14.64
N GLY A 450 -30.77 -3.86 -14.61
CA GLY A 450 -30.28 -3.11 -15.77
C GLY A 450 -28.82 -3.46 -16.16
N ARG A 451 -28.35 -2.93 -17.31
CA ARG A 451 -26.98 -3.11 -17.85
C ARG A 451 -25.83 -2.85 -16.86
N GLY A 452 -26.09 -2.08 -15.80
CA GLY A 452 -25.13 -1.79 -14.73
C GLY A 452 -24.74 -3.00 -13.88
N TRP A 453 -25.69 -3.89 -13.58
CA TRP A 453 -25.45 -5.12 -12.80
C TRP A 453 -24.49 -6.06 -13.51
N LEU A 454 -24.72 -6.31 -14.81
CA LEU A 454 -23.86 -7.19 -15.62
C LEU A 454 -22.42 -6.66 -15.66
N SER A 455 -22.25 -5.33 -15.71
CA SER A 455 -20.93 -4.72 -15.62
C SER A 455 -20.28 -4.94 -14.26
N ALA A 456 -21.00 -4.77 -13.14
CA ALA A 456 -20.44 -5.01 -11.80
C ALA A 456 -20.01 -6.48 -11.63
N VAL A 457 -20.91 -7.41 -11.96
CA VAL A 457 -20.64 -8.87 -11.92
C VAL A 457 -19.40 -9.21 -12.74
N ARG A 458 -19.30 -8.73 -13.98
CA ARG A 458 -18.14 -9.01 -14.84
C ARG A 458 -16.81 -8.60 -14.20
N HIS A 459 -16.71 -7.42 -13.59
CA HIS A 459 -15.46 -6.98 -12.97
C HIS A 459 -15.17 -7.73 -11.66
N VAL A 460 -16.20 -8.11 -10.90
CA VAL A 460 -16.05 -8.94 -9.69
C VAL A 460 -15.61 -10.36 -10.06
N SER A 461 -16.21 -10.97 -11.08
CA SER A 461 -15.79 -12.28 -11.61
C SER A 461 -14.37 -12.23 -12.17
N ALA A 462 -14.00 -11.15 -12.88
CA ALA A 462 -12.63 -10.96 -13.36
C ALA A 462 -11.64 -10.79 -12.20
N ALA A 463 -12.02 -10.09 -11.13
CA ALA A 463 -11.21 -9.96 -9.92
C ALA A 463 -11.00 -11.31 -9.23
N ALA A 464 -12.06 -12.12 -9.12
CA ALA A 464 -11.99 -13.47 -8.57
C ALA A 464 -11.12 -14.40 -9.41
N GLY A 465 -11.25 -14.35 -10.74
CA GLY A 465 -10.39 -15.09 -11.66
C GLY A 465 -8.93 -14.67 -11.54
N LEU A 466 -8.65 -13.37 -11.45
CA LEU A 466 -7.29 -12.86 -11.28
C LEU A 466 -6.69 -13.31 -9.94
N LEU A 467 -7.45 -13.24 -8.85
CA LEU A 467 -7.03 -13.72 -7.53
C LEU A 467 -6.72 -15.22 -7.57
N ALA A 468 -7.59 -16.03 -8.19
CA ALA A 468 -7.41 -17.48 -8.29
C ALA A 468 -6.19 -17.85 -9.16
N VAL A 469 -6.01 -17.20 -10.31
CA VAL A 469 -4.88 -17.46 -11.20
C VAL A 469 -3.56 -17.07 -10.54
N THR A 470 -3.48 -15.86 -9.97
CA THR A 470 -2.24 -15.38 -9.34
C THR A 470 -1.89 -16.17 -8.09
N GLY A 471 -2.87 -16.50 -7.25
CA GLY A 471 -2.69 -17.37 -6.09
C GLY A 471 -2.31 -18.81 -6.49
N GLY A 472 -2.95 -19.35 -7.53
CA GLY A 472 -2.66 -20.69 -8.05
C GLY A 472 -1.26 -20.83 -8.63
N VAL A 473 -0.79 -19.85 -9.43
CA VAL A 473 0.59 -19.82 -9.94
C VAL A 473 1.60 -19.77 -8.78
N THR A 474 1.32 -18.96 -7.76
CA THR A 474 2.16 -18.85 -6.57
C THR A 474 2.23 -20.16 -5.80
N ALA A 475 1.07 -20.77 -5.52
CA ALA A 475 0.97 -22.05 -4.83
C ALA A 475 1.68 -23.18 -5.59
N TRP A 476 1.47 -23.23 -6.91
CA TRP A 476 2.11 -24.23 -7.77
C TRP A 476 3.63 -24.10 -7.80
N TYR A 477 4.16 -22.88 -7.99
CA TYR A 477 5.60 -22.66 -8.06
C TYR A 477 6.28 -22.83 -6.70
N ALA A 478 5.72 -22.25 -5.64
CA ALA A 478 6.31 -22.31 -4.32
C ALA A 478 6.23 -23.72 -3.73
N GLY A 479 5.12 -24.43 -3.96
CA GLY A 479 4.87 -25.77 -3.45
C GLY A 479 4.97 -25.82 -1.93
N ASP A 480 5.61 -26.88 -1.42
CA ASP A 480 5.82 -27.12 0.01
C ASP A 480 6.67 -26.04 0.72
N ARG A 481 7.38 -25.19 -0.03
CA ARG A 481 8.14 -24.07 0.54
C ARG A 481 7.24 -23.07 1.27
N LEU A 482 5.95 -22.97 0.93
CA LEU A 482 5.00 -22.12 1.66
C LEU A 482 4.79 -22.56 3.11
N HIS A 483 5.07 -23.82 3.44
CA HIS A 483 4.93 -24.37 4.79
C HIS A 483 6.27 -24.54 5.52
N ARG A 484 7.36 -24.80 4.78
CA ARG A 484 8.70 -24.99 5.37
C ARG A 484 9.51 -23.71 5.56
N HIS A 485 9.28 -22.69 4.74
CA HIS A 485 10.02 -21.42 4.84
C HIS A 485 9.53 -20.60 6.04
N ALA A 486 10.39 -19.71 6.52
CA ALA A 486 10.07 -18.86 7.66
C ALA A 486 8.88 -17.94 7.35
N PHE A 487 7.90 -17.91 8.23
CA PHE A 487 6.79 -16.96 8.19
C PHE A 487 7.10 -15.76 9.07
N ILE A 488 7.16 -14.56 8.46
CA ILE A 488 7.44 -13.30 9.16
C ILE A 488 6.12 -12.53 9.25
N ALA A 489 5.52 -12.45 10.44
CA ALA A 489 4.19 -11.86 10.61
C ALA A 489 4.10 -10.39 10.12
N PHE A 490 5.19 -9.63 10.22
CA PHE A 490 5.31 -8.26 9.69
C PHE A 490 4.99 -8.17 8.19
N ASP A 491 5.25 -9.23 7.42
CA ASP A 491 5.05 -9.26 5.97
C ASP A 491 3.58 -9.51 5.57
N PHE A 492 2.75 -9.99 6.51
CA PHE A 492 1.42 -10.58 6.23
C PHE A 492 0.26 -10.06 7.13
N PRO A 493 0.20 -8.79 7.58
CA PRO A 493 -0.82 -8.36 8.55
C PRO A 493 -2.25 -8.52 8.01
N GLU A 494 -2.50 -8.23 6.73
CA GLU A 494 -3.80 -8.43 6.12
C GLU A 494 -4.19 -9.91 6.00
N VAL A 495 -3.22 -10.78 5.71
CA VAL A 495 -3.47 -12.22 5.59
C VAL A 495 -3.75 -12.84 6.96
N ILE A 496 -3.02 -12.42 7.99
CA ILE A 496 -3.29 -12.83 9.39
C ILE A 496 -4.71 -12.41 9.79
N PHE A 497 -5.15 -11.21 9.40
CA PHE A 497 -6.53 -10.78 9.62
C PHE A 497 -7.55 -11.66 8.89
N LEU A 498 -7.32 -11.97 7.61
CA LEU A 498 -8.24 -12.74 6.77
C LEU A 498 -8.36 -14.22 7.19
N THR A 499 -7.26 -14.80 7.67
CA THR A 499 -7.18 -16.23 8.02
C THR A 499 -7.33 -16.50 9.50
N ARG A 500 -7.02 -15.49 10.35
CA ARG A 500 -6.87 -15.63 11.81
C ARG A 500 -5.74 -16.57 12.23
N ILE A 501 -4.77 -16.82 11.34
CA ILE A 501 -3.61 -17.67 11.60
C ILE A 501 -2.35 -16.79 11.68
N PRO A 502 -1.75 -16.59 12.87
CA PRO A 502 -0.65 -15.64 13.04
C PRO A 502 0.74 -16.17 12.60
N GLY A 503 0.87 -17.46 12.29
CA GLY A 503 2.16 -18.12 12.08
C GLY A 503 2.32 -18.87 10.75
N ALA A 504 1.38 -18.74 9.82
CA ALA A 504 1.43 -19.45 8.55
C ALA A 504 0.69 -18.69 7.43
N LEU A 505 1.10 -18.94 6.18
CA LEU A 505 0.41 -18.45 5.00
C LEU A 505 -0.55 -19.53 4.49
N ASP A 506 -1.85 -19.28 4.61
CA ASP A 506 -2.89 -20.06 3.92
C ASP A 506 -3.47 -19.23 2.77
N LEU A 507 -2.98 -19.49 1.55
CA LEU A 507 -3.41 -18.81 0.34
C LEU A 507 -4.90 -19.02 0.04
N VAL A 508 -5.43 -20.22 0.34
CA VAL A 508 -6.81 -20.59 -0.01
C VAL A 508 -7.77 -19.91 0.96
N ALA A 509 -7.54 -20.05 2.27
CA ALA A 509 -8.38 -19.40 3.27
C ALA A 509 -8.37 -17.88 3.11
N ALA A 510 -7.21 -17.27 2.87
CA ALA A 510 -7.10 -15.84 2.61
C ALA A 510 -7.88 -15.42 1.36
N SER A 511 -7.80 -16.20 0.28
CA SER A 511 -8.53 -15.92 -0.96
C SER A 511 -10.04 -16.02 -0.78
N LEU A 512 -10.52 -17.05 -0.09
CA LEU A 512 -11.94 -17.25 0.21
C LEU A 512 -12.50 -16.11 1.09
N SER A 513 -11.77 -15.73 2.15
CA SER A 513 -12.13 -14.59 2.99
C SER A 513 -12.18 -13.28 2.19
N ALA A 514 -11.18 -13.02 1.34
CA ALA A 514 -11.17 -11.83 0.49
C ALA A 514 -12.35 -11.82 -0.52
N LEU A 515 -12.70 -12.97 -1.10
CA LEU A 515 -13.86 -13.11 -1.98
C LEU A 515 -15.18 -12.92 -1.25
N ALA A 516 -15.30 -13.38 -0.01
CA ALA A 516 -16.48 -13.15 0.82
C ALA A 516 -16.67 -11.65 1.09
N LEU A 517 -15.60 -10.94 1.50
CA LEU A 517 -15.63 -9.49 1.70
C LEU A 517 -15.94 -8.74 0.40
N LEU A 518 -15.34 -9.14 -0.72
CA LEU A 518 -15.63 -8.56 -2.03
C LEU A 518 -17.09 -8.76 -2.44
N SER A 519 -17.64 -9.94 -2.14
CA SER A 519 -19.05 -10.26 -2.40
C SER A 519 -19.98 -9.41 -1.55
N CYS A 520 -19.66 -9.15 -0.29
CA CYS A 520 -20.40 -8.21 0.56
C CYS A 520 -20.36 -6.77 -0.01
N LEU A 521 -19.18 -6.31 -0.45
CA LEU A 521 -19.01 -5.01 -1.08
C LEU A 521 -19.81 -4.91 -2.39
N ALA A 522 -19.75 -5.94 -3.23
CA ALA A 522 -20.52 -6.02 -4.47
C ALA A 522 -22.03 -6.08 -4.20
N ALA A 523 -22.50 -6.91 -3.27
CA ALA A 523 -23.90 -6.99 -2.89
C ALA A 523 -24.42 -5.65 -2.35
N ALA A 524 -23.62 -4.94 -1.55
CA ALA A 524 -23.95 -3.58 -1.11
C ALA A 524 -24.15 -2.61 -2.29
N THR A 525 -23.47 -2.83 -3.42
CA THR A 525 -23.69 -2.05 -4.66
C THR A 525 -24.97 -2.44 -5.39
N LEU A 526 -25.60 -3.56 -5.07
CA LEU A 526 -26.78 -4.05 -5.80
C LEU A 526 -28.08 -3.85 -5.01
N VAL A 527 -28.04 -4.04 -3.68
CA VAL A 527 -29.25 -4.13 -2.85
C VAL A 527 -29.80 -2.77 -2.39
N SER A 528 -28.96 -1.73 -2.29
CA SER A 528 -29.26 -0.61 -1.40
C SER A 528 -29.69 0.70 -2.08
N ARG A 529 -30.74 1.36 -1.57
CA ARG A 529 -31.12 2.73 -1.96
C ARG A 529 -30.06 3.82 -1.64
N PRO A 530 -29.24 3.73 -0.57
CA PRO A 530 -28.11 4.66 -0.40
C PRO A 530 -26.92 4.31 -1.31
N ARG A 531 -26.51 5.25 -2.16
CA ARG A 531 -25.36 5.11 -3.08
C ARG A 531 -24.00 4.89 -2.39
N MET A 532 -23.93 5.05 -1.07
CA MET A 532 -22.70 5.01 -0.28
C MET A 532 -22.55 3.74 0.57
N LEU A 533 -23.52 2.80 0.53
CA LEU A 533 -23.43 1.57 1.34
C LEU A 533 -22.12 0.77 1.14
N PRO A 534 -21.59 0.59 -0.09
CA PRO A 534 -20.32 -0.12 -0.27
C PRO A 534 -19.15 0.54 0.47
N VAL A 535 -19.19 1.87 0.59
CA VAL A 535 -18.17 2.64 1.32
C VAL A 535 -18.34 2.47 2.82
N ALA A 536 -19.58 2.38 3.31
CA ALA A 536 -19.87 2.06 4.71
C ALA A 536 -19.43 0.64 5.07
N VAL A 537 -19.68 -0.36 4.20
CA VAL A 537 -19.19 -1.73 4.37
C VAL A 537 -17.66 -1.75 4.40
N LEU A 538 -16.99 -1.05 3.48
CA LEU A 538 -15.53 -0.91 3.52
C LEU A 538 -15.05 -0.27 4.82
N ALA A 539 -15.72 0.78 5.29
CA ALA A 539 -15.36 1.43 6.55
C ALA A 539 -15.49 0.48 7.75
N LEU A 540 -16.51 -0.38 7.78
CA LEU A 540 -16.67 -1.42 8.81
C LEU A 540 -15.55 -2.47 8.74
N ILE A 541 -15.19 -2.93 7.54
CA ILE A 541 -14.08 -3.88 7.35
C ILE A 541 -12.76 -3.24 7.84
N ASN A 542 -12.49 -1.99 7.46
CA ASN A 542 -11.28 -1.29 7.90
C ASN A 542 -11.30 -1.04 9.41
N LEU A 543 -12.46 -0.78 10.02
CA LEU A 543 -12.57 -0.67 11.48
C LEU A 543 -12.27 -2.00 12.18
N ALA A 544 -12.76 -3.12 11.65
CA ALA A 544 -12.42 -4.45 12.15
C ALA A 544 -10.92 -4.74 12.02
N PHE A 545 -10.29 -4.32 10.93
CA PHE A 545 -8.85 -4.43 10.75
C PHE A 545 -8.07 -3.53 11.73
N VAL A 546 -8.52 -2.30 11.97
CA VAL A 546 -7.96 -1.40 13.00
C VAL A 546 -8.05 -2.03 14.39
N ALA A 547 -9.19 -2.66 14.71
CA ALA A 547 -9.35 -3.38 15.98
C ALA A 547 -8.41 -4.59 16.08
N HIS A 548 -8.12 -5.27 14.96
CA HIS A 548 -7.13 -6.34 14.91
C HIS A 548 -5.69 -5.84 15.13
N LEU A 549 -5.37 -4.64 14.65
CA LEU A 549 -4.09 -3.97 14.87
C LEU A 549 -4.00 -3.25 16.22
N ALA A 550 -5.02 -3.34 17.08
CA ALA A 550 -5.07 -2.56 18.30
C ALA A 550 -3.81 -2.81 19.15
N PRO A 551 -3.12 -1.74 19.61
CA PRO A 551 -1.83 -1.87 20.26
C PRO A 551 -1.96 -2.48 21.65
N SER A 552 -1.15 -3.49 21.90
CA SER A 552 -0.94 -4.05 23.24
C SER A 552 0.35 -3.48 23.84
N PRO A 553 0.37 -3.16 25.15
CA PRO A 553 1.61 -2.77 25.80
C PRO A 553 2.64 -3.91 25.67
N PRO A 554 3.92 -3.59 25.43
CA PRO A 554 4.96 -4.60 25.37
C PRO A 554 5.04 -5.35 26.71
N ALA A 555 5.37 -6.64 26.66
CA ALA A 555 5.57 -7.41 27.87
C ALA A 555 6.71 -6.77 28.70
N PRO A 556 6.54 -6.63 30.03
CA PRO A 556 7.62 -6.17 30.89
C PRO A 556 8.76 -7.17 30.81
N GLY A 557 9.94 -6.69 30.48
CA GLY A 557 11.11 -7.52 30.33
C GLY A 557 12.35 -6.68 30.10
N PRO A 558 13.53 -7.18 30.46
CA PRO A 558 14.78 -6.52 30.13
C PRO A 558 14.95 -6.45 28.61
N GLY A 559 15.62 -5.40 28.13
CA GLY A 559 15.92 -5.23 26.71
C GLY A 559 16.70 -6.42 26.14
N TRP A 560 16.44 -6.74 24.87
CA TRP A 560 17.15 -7.81 24.16
C TRP A 560 18.46 -7.31 23.51
N LEU A 561 18.63 -5.99 23.41
CA LEU A 561 19.83 -5.33 22.90
C LEU A 561 20.80 -4.97 24.04
N PRO A 562 22.12 -4.92 23.77
CA PRO A 562 23.09 -4.34 24.68
C PRO A 562 22.79 -2.86 24.98
N GLU A 563 23.02 -2.43 26.21
CA GLU A 563 22.86 -1.03 26.66
C GLU A 563 24.22 -0.49 27.18
N PRO A 564 25.21 -0.26 26.29
CA PRO A 564 26.50 0.29 26.70
C PRO A 564 26.30 1.70 27.29
N PRO A 565 26.92 2.02 28.44
CA PRO A 565 26.75 3.33 29.07
C PRO A 565 27.51 4.42 28.28
N PRO A 566 26.91 5.59 28.04
CA PRO A 566 27.65 6.77 27.63
C PRO A 566 28.34 7.44 28.85
N PRO A 567 29.49 8.12 28.68
CA PRO A 567 30.30 8.24 27.47
C PRO A 567 31.30 7.08 27.32
N GLY A 568 31.57 6.67 26.09
CA GLY A 568 32.57 5.64 25.80
C GLY A 568 32.47 5.13 24.37
N ARG A 569 33.61 4.77 23.76
CA ARG A 569 33.60 4.10 22.45
C ARG A 569 33.09 2.67 22.61
N VAL A 570 32.35 2.21 21.60
CA VAL A 570 31.74 0.88 21.57
C VAL A 570 32.26 0.15 20.34
N ALA A 571 32.73 -1.08 20.53
CA ALA A 571 33.10 -1.95 19.42
C ALA A 571 32.29 -3.24 19.46
N VAL A 572 32.05 -3.82 18.29
CA VAL A 572 31.29 -5.05 18.11
C VAL A 572 32.17 -6.05 17.37
N GLU A 573 32.32 -7.24 17.93
CA GLU A 573 33.06 -8.33 17.30
C GLU A 573 32.44 -8.70 15.95
N ALA A 574 33.29 -9.05 14.98
CA ALA A 574 32.85 -9.38 13.63
C ALA A 574 31.85 -10.55 13.56
N GLY A 575 31.93 -11.50 14.51
CA GLY A 575 31.03 -12.65 14.64
C GLY A 575 29.61 -12.29 15.10
N VAL A 576 29.45 -11.22 15.88
CA VAL A 576 28.15 -10.82 16.44
C VAL A 576 27.10 -10.66 15.34
N ARG A 577 25.99 -11.38 15.51
CA ARG A 577 24.93 -11.46 14.50
C ARG A 577 24.38 -10.09 14.13
N TRP A 578 24.07 -9.92 12.83
CA TRP A 578 23.59 -8.65 12.28
C TRP A 578 22.33 -8.12 12.95
N ASN A 579 21.45 -9.01 13.45
CA ASN A 579 20.21 -8.65 14.13
C ASN A 579 20.45 -8.02 15.51
N ILE A 580 21.65 -8.15 16.08
CA ILE A 580 22.11 -7.39 17.25
C ILE A 580 22.88 -6.15 16.80
N ARG A 581 23.85 -6.31 15.90
CA ARG A 581 24.78 -5.25 15.49
C ARG A 581 24.07 -4.06 14.84
N VAL A 582 23.14 -4.30 13.93
CA VAL A 582 22.48 -3.21 13.18
C VAL A 582 21.62 -2.36 14.13
N PRO A 583 20.69 -2.91 14.92
CA PRO A 583 19.87 -2.09 15.81
C PRO A 583 20.69 -1.42 16.92
N LEU A 584 21.78 -2.06 17.36
CA LEU A 584 22.73 -1.45 18.29
C LEU A 584 23.37 -0.17 17.71
N ALA A 585 23.68 -0.13 16.41
CA ALA A 585 24.22 1.07 15.76
C ALA A 585 23.26 2.26 15.78
N TYR A 586 21.94 1.99 15.82
CA TYR A 586 20.94 3.03 16.06
C TYR A 586 20.92 3.48 17.52
N GLN A 587 20.95 2.52 18.46
CA GLN A 587 20.90 2.78 19.90
C GLN A 587 22.12 3.54 20.42
N VAL A 588 23.32 3.18 19.95
CA VAL A 588 24.58 3.89 20.21
C VAL A 588 24.63 5.10 19.29
N TRP A 589 24.22 6.25 19.79
CA TRP A 589 24.09 7.47 19.01
C TRP A 589 25.27 8.44 19.16
N TRP A 590 26.06 8.31 20.22
CA TRP A 590 27.13 9.24 20.60
C TRP A 590 28.50 8.90 20.01
N THR A 591 28.68 7.69 19.50
CA THR A 591 29.95 7.21 18.93
C THR A 591 29.68 6.31 17.74
N PRO A 592 30.56 6.27 16.72
CA PRO A 592 30.58 5.19 15.76
C PRO A 592 30.78 3.85 16.47
N ILE A 593 30.15 2.80 15.93
CA ILE A 593 30.43 1.42 16.33
C ILE A 593 31.49 0.85 15.38
N GLU A 594 32.62 0.45 15.95
CA GLU A 594 33.71 -0.19 15.21
C GLU A 594 33.56 -1.71 15.20
N ARG A 595 34.02 -2.33 14.12
CA ARG A 595 34.12 -3.79 14.03
C ARG A 595 35.54 -4.24 14.36
N PHE A 596 35.68 -5.32 15.10
CA PHE A 596 36.99 -5.91 15.42
C PHE A 596 36.98 -7.43 15.33
N GLU A 597 38.18 -8.01 15.21
CA GLU A 597 38.45 -9.45 15.27
C GLU A 597 39.50 -9.72 16.35
N GLY A 598 39.29 -10.74 17.18
CA GLY A 598 40.20 -11.07 18.26
C GLY A 598 40.08 -10.11 19.46
N THR A 599 41.14 -9.35 19.75
CA THR A 599 41.18 -8.49 20.95
C THR A 599 40.48 -7.15 20.72
N PRO A 600 39.62 -6.68 21.66
CA PRO A 600 39.01 -5.36 21.55
C PRO A 600 40.05 -4.22 21.44
N PRO A 601 39.78 -3.17 20.64
CA PRO A 601 40.67 -2.02 20.53
C PRO A 601 40.97 -1.34 21.87
N GLN A 602 42.21 -0.85 22.04
CA GLN A 602 42.71 -0.27 23.28
C GLN A 602 42.08 1.07 23.68
N ASP A 603 41.20 1.64 22.88
CA ASP A 603 40.51 2.92 23.08
C ASP A 603 38.97 2.76 23.21
N VAL A 604 38.46 1.53 23.22
CA VAL A 604 37.04 1.19 23.37
C VAL A 604 36.67 0.97 24.82
N CYS A 605 35.55 1.48 25.30
CA CYS A 605 35.09 1.26 26.67
C CYS A 605 34.30 -0.04 26.83
N THR A 606 33.42 -0.32 25.86
CA THR A 606 32.55 -1.49 25.86
C THR A 606 32.72 -2.28 24.57
N ALA A 607 32.98 -3.57 24.68
CA ALA A 607 33.02 -4.51 23.57
C ALA A 607 31.78 -5.42 23.64
N VAL A 608 31.03 -5.52 22.55
CA VAL A 608 29.97 -6.51 22.39
C VAL A 608 30.55 -7.67 21.59
N VAL A 609 30.53 -8.84 22.18
CA VAL A 609 31.10 -10.07 21.61
C VAL A 609 30.03 -11.16 21.56
N GLU A 610 30.31 -12.25 20.84
CA GLU A 610 29.44 -13.43 20.88
C GLU A 610 29.37 -14.01 22.30
N GLN A 611 28.24 -14.59 22.65
CA GLN A 611 28.00 -15.12 24.00
C GLN A 611 29.03 -16.19 24.43
N ASP A 612 29.64 -16.87 23.46
CA ASP A 612 30.62 -17.95 23.61
C ASP A 612 32.07 -17.50 23.37
N ALA A 613 32.35 -16.20 23.29
CA ALA A 613 33.68 -15.61 23.00
C ALA A 613 34.77 -15.86 24.08
N GLY A 614 34.54 -16.76 25.04
CA GLY A 614 35.48 -17.06 26.13
C GLY A 614 35.56 -15.97 27.20
N PRO A 615 36.53 -16.06 28.13
CA PRO A 615 36.71 -15.05 29.17
C PRO A 615 37.21 -13.72 28.59
N PRO A 616 36.83 -12.58 29.19
CA PRO A 616 37.33 -11.28 28.76
C PRO A 616 38.87 -11.20 28.92
N PRO A 617 39.58 -10.44 28.06
CA PRO A 617 41.00 -10.15 28.23
C PRO A 617 41.30 -9.49 29.57
N GLU A 618 42.58 -9.52 29.98
CA GLU A 618 43.02 -8.85 31.21
C GLU A 618 42.61 -7.36 31.22
N GLY A 619 42.08 -6.89 32.36
CA GLY A 619 41.56 -5.53 32.52
C GLY A 619 40.13 -5.31 32.02
N TRP A 620 39.48 -6.32 31.45
CA TRP A 620 38.07 -6.28 31.06
C TRP A 620 37.21 -7.14 31.98
N THR A 621 35.97 -6.71 32.23
CA THR A 621 34.98 -7.43 33.04
C THR A 621 33.76 -7.75 32.19
N ALA A 622 33.29 -9.00 32.22
CA ALA A 622 32.04 -9.36 31.58
C ALA A 622 30.86 -8.81 32.37
N THR A 623 30.06 -7.95 31.74
CA THR A 623 28.95 -7.22 32.39
C THR A 623 27.59 -7.86 32.17
N GLY A 624 27.48 -8.86 31.29
CA GLY A 624 26.28 -9.68 31.15
C GLY A 624 26.18 -10.39 29.80
N ALA A 625 25.55 -11.57 29.79
CA ALA A 625 25.32 -12.38 28.60
C ALA A 625 23.83 -12.62 28.38
N ARG A 626 23.31 -12.33 27.18
CA ARG A 626 21.89 -12.51 26.80
C ARG A 626 21.76 -12.72 25.30
N HIS A 627 20.77 -13.52 24.90
CA HIS A 627 20.32 -13.62 23.49
C HIS A 627 21.44 -13.78 22.44
N GLY A 628 22.50 -14.53 22.74
CA GLY A 628 23.60 -14.79 21.82
C GLY A 628 24.71 -13.74 21.80
N TRP A 629 24.70 -12.77 22.72
CA TRP A 629 25.79 -11.81 22.92
C TRP A 629 26.22 -11.73 24.39
N THR A 630 27.43 -11.23 24.64
CA THR A 630 27.88 -10.74 25.96
C THR A 630 28.58 -9.40 25.82
N THR A 631 28.56 -8.60 26.88
CA THR A 631 29.29 -7.33 26.93
C THR A 631 30.51 -7.46 27.83
N TRP A 632 31.64 -6.97 27.34
CA TRP A 632 32.84 -6.74 28.13
C TRP A 632 33.00 -5.23 28.33
N SER A 633 33.32 -4.83 29.55
CA SER A 633 33.57 -3.42 29.88
C SER A 633 34.86 -3.28 30.68
N ARG A 634 35.60 -2.20 30.43
CA ARG A 634 36.78 -1.79 31.22
C ARG A 634 36.63 -0.38 31.81
N CYS A 635 35.43 0.15 31.67
CA CYS A 635 34.85 1.26 32.41
C CYS A 635 33.44 0.81 32.85
#